data_AF-A0A3C0BRM8-F1
#
_entry.id   AF-A0A3C0BRM8-F1
#
_cell.length_a   1.000
_cell.length_b   1.000
_cell.length_c   1.000
_cell.angle_alpha   90.00
_cell.angle_beta   90.00
_cell.angle_gamma   90.00
#
_symmetry.space_group_name_H-M   'P 1'
#
loop_
_entity.id
_entity.type
_entity.pdbx_description
1 polymer ?
#
loop_
_entity_poly.entity_id
_entity_poly.type
_entity_poly.pdbx_seq_one_letter_code
_entity_poly.pdbx_strand_id
1 'polypeptide(L)'
;QMIGNSCARLGEVALYAEFAFEGAVIANNIVDKAATGITVTNFNDGGRLAVVQGNLVRNLFFRKDPDSRGNGISIEADTVVSGNVIENAPGFGIAIGWVSYLRDVSVTDNLIRNAHIGIGVSTDPSAGTALITDNLITGSKDGAIRAMNGPTPIGPDLAHASAEAYRNLAVYSNIAR
;
A
#
# COMPACT_ATOMS: atom_id res chain seq x y z
N GLN A 1 -17.39 8.49 0.84
CA GLN A 1 -16.17 9.32 0.70
C GLN A 1 -15.63 9.63 2.09
N MET A 2 -14.31 9.70 2.26
CA MET A 2 -13.61 10.02 3.51
C MET A 2 -12.56 11.08 3.19
N ILE A 3 -12.91 12.36 3.34
CA ILE A 3 -12.10 13.48 2.87
C ILE A 3 -11.84 14.50 3.98
N GLY A 4 -10.59 14.95 4.12
CA GLY A 4 -10.25 16.05 5.04
C GLY A 4 -10.35 15.70 6.53
N ASN A 5 -10.30 14.41 6.88
CA ASN A 5 -10.39 13.96 8.27
C ASN A 5 -9.04 14.06 8.98
N SER A 6 -9.09 14.21 10.31
CA SER A 6 -7.93 14.12 11.19
C SER A 6 -8.11 12.97 12.18
N CYS A 7 -7.45 11.85 11.91
CA CYS A 7 -7.50 10.62 12.68
C CYS A 7 -6.25 10.49 13.55
N ALA A 8 -6.40 10.31 14.86
CA ALA A 8 -5.25 10.17 15.75
C ALA A 8 -5.47 9.16 16.88
N ARG A 9 -4.40 8.44 17.25
CA ARG A 9 -4.37 7.50 18.39
C ARG A 9 -5.43 6.39 18.29
N LEU A 10 -5.54 5.77 17.11
CA LEU A 10 -6.49 4.70 16.86
C LEU A 10 -5.85 3.34 17.13
N GLY A 11 -6.60 2.43 17.76
CA GLY A 11 -6.11 1.10 18.14
C GLY A 11 -6.01 0.09 16.98
N GLU A 12 -6.51 0.45 15.80
CA GLU A 12 -6.70 -0.44 14.66
C GLU A 12 -6.49 0.32 13.32
N VAL A 13 -7.33 0.08 12.31
CA VAL A 13 -7.33 0.75 11.01
C VAL A 13 -7.93 2.15 11.17
N ALA A 14 -7.29 3.18 10.60
CA ALA A 14 -7.78 4.55 10.73
C ALA A 14 -8.93 4.88 9.78
N LEU A 15 -8.79 4.49 8.50
CA LEU A 15 -9.80 4.69 7.46
C LEU A 15 -9.94 3.39 6.69
N TYR A 16 -11.17 2.88 6.62
CA TYR A 16 -11.40 1.53 6.12
C TYR A 16 -12.58 1.50 5.13
N ALA A 17 -12.30 1.10 3.89
CA ALA A 17 -13.30 0.74 2.90
C ALA A 17 -13.21 -0.77 2.66
N GLU A 18 -14.24 -1.49 3.08
CA GLU A 18 -14.29 -2.95 3.02
C GLU A 18 -15.66 -3.46 2.59
N PHE A 19 -15.66 -4.67 2.02
CA PHE A 19 -16.80 -5.47 1.58
C PHE A 19 -17.73 -4.80 0.56
N ALA A 20 -17.78 -5.34 -0.67
CA ALA A 20 -18.74 -4.98 -1.71
C ALA A 20 -18.90 -3.47 -2.01
N PHE A 21 -17.93 -2.63 -1.60
CA PHE A 21 -17.97 -1.21 -1.91
C PHE A 21 -17.60 -0.98 -3.39
N GLU A 22 -18.21 0.03 -4.00
CA GLU A 22 -17.84 0.52 -5.33
C GLU A 22 -17.76 2.05 -5.28
N GLY A 23 -16.62 2.62 -5.66
CA GLY A 23 -16.46 4.08 -5.74
C GLY A 23 -16.07 4.75 -4.42
N ALA A 24 -15.03 4.24 -3.75
CA ALA A 24 -14.48 4.88 -2.56
C ALA A 24 -13.52 6.04 -2.94
N VAL A 25 -13.67 7.19 -2.27
CA VAL A 25 -12.70 8.29 -2.36
C VAL A 25 -12.19 8.57 -0.95
N ILE A 26 -10.88 8.40 -0.75
CA ILE A 26 -10.17 8.61 0.51
C ILE A 26 -9.07 9.63 0.25
N ALA A 27 -9.34 10.90 0.56
CA ALA A 27 -8.44 11.98 0.13
C ALA A 27 -8.16 13.03 1.21
N ASN A 28 -6.94 13.58 1.19
CA ASN A 28 -6.55 14.72 2.02
C ASN A 28 -6.78 14.49 3.53
N ASN A 29 -6.62 13.25 4.00
CA ASN A 29 -6.74 12.92 5.42
C ASN A 29 -5.37 12.96 6.11
N ILE A 30 -5.39 13.21 7.42
CA ILE A 30 -4.23 13.06 8.31
C ILE A 30 -4.48 11.85 9.21
N VAL A 31 -3.56 10.90 9.20
CA VAL A 31 -3.54 9.75 10.12
C VAL A 31 -2.25 9.79 10.93
N ASP A 32 -2.37 9.88 12.25
CA ASP A 32 -1.23 9.89 13.17
C ASP A 32 -1.43 8.86 14.29
N LYS A 33 -0.51 7.90 14.42
CA LYS A 33 -0.56 6.88 15.47
C LYS A 33 -1.81 5.99 15.42
N ALA A 34 -1.93 5.24 14.34
CA ALA A 34 -2.86 4.11 14.20
C ALA A 34 -2.11 2.78 14.10
N ALA A 35 -2.79 1.65 14.25
CA ALA A 35 -2.15 0.35 14.00
C ALA A 35 -1.96 0.10 12.50
N THR A 36 -2.95 0.50 11.69
CA THR A 36 -2.90 0.54 10.23
C THR A 36 -3.50 1.86 9.76
N GLY A 37 -2.95 2.46 8.70
CA GLY A 37 -3.42 3.75 8.21
C GLY A 37 -4.72 3.64 7.43
N ILE A 38 -4.61 3.46 6.12
CA ILE A 38 -5.74 3.37 5.19
C ILE A 38 -5.82 1.95 4.63
N THR A 39 -7.02 1.38 4.60
CA THR A 39 -7.25 0.07 3.97
C THR A 39 -8.41 0.14 3.00
N VAL A 40 -8.21 -0.41 1.81
CA VAL A 40 -9.18 -0.60 0.72
C VAL A 40 -9.07 -2.07 0.29
N THR A 41 -10.00 -2.92 0.72
CA THR A 41 -9.80 -4.38 0.63
C THR A 41 -11.11 -5.16 0.48
N ASN A 42 -11.02 -6.48 0.49
CA ASN A 42 -12.09 -7.45 0.34
C ASN A 42 -12.65 -7.45 -1.08
N PHE A 43 -11.74 -7.47 -2.05
CA PHE A 43 -12.06 -7.65 -3.47
C PHE A 43 -12.70 -9.01 -3.75
N ASN A 44 -12.36 -10.04 -2.96
CA ASN A 44 -13.07 -11.32 -2.98
C ASN A 44 -14.58 -11.18 -2.69
N ASP A 45 -14.98 -10.11 -1.98
CA ASP A 45 -16.37 -9.74 -1.71
C ASP A 45 -16.84 -8.57 -2.61
N GLY A 46 -16.11 -8.26 -3.67
CA GLY A 46 -16.47 -7.23 -4.66
C GLY A 46 -16.00 -5.81 -4.34
N GLY A 47 -15.28 -5.58 -3.24
CA GLY A 47 -14.72 -4.26 -2.90
C GLY A 47 -13.73 -3.77 -3.96
N ARG A 48 -14.06 -2.67 -4.64
CA ARG A 48 -13.26 -2.15 -5.77
C ARG A 48 -13.56 -0.69 -6.08
N LEU A 49 -12.81 -0.15 -7.04
CA LEU A 49 -12.99 1.17 -7.61
C LEU A 49 -12.75 2.25 -6.55
N ALA A 50 -11.49 2.57 -6.32
CA ALA A 50 -11.09 3.54 -5.29
C ALA A 50 -10.05 4.56 -5.75
N VAL A 51 -10.11 5.73 -5.11
CA VAL A 51 -9.09 6.77 -5.19
C VAL A 51 -8.56 7.01 -3.77
N VAL A 52 -7.26 6.80 -3.59
CA VAL A 52 -6.56 7.08 -2.32
C VAL A 52 -5.47 8.11 -2.58
N GLN A 53 -5.77 9.38 -2.31
CA GLN A 53 -4.93 10.49 -2.78
C GLN A 53 -4.65 11.57 -1.74
N GLY A 54 -3.42 12.09 -1.71
CA GLY A 54 -3.10 13.29 -0.95
C GLY A 54 -3.16 13.11 0.58
N ASN A 55 -3.11 11.87 1.07
CA ASN A 55 -3.17 11.58 2.50
C ASN A 55 -1.79 11.69 3.15
N LEU A 56 -1.76 12.14 4.40
CA LEU A 56 -0.58 12.09 5.26
C LEU A 56 -0.79 10.98 6.31
N VAL A 57 0.02 9.93 6.26
CA VAL A 57 -0.03 8.80 7.20
C VAL A 57 1.29 8.70 7.95
N ARG A 58 1.27 8.71 9.28
CA ARG A 58 2.50 8.66 10.07
C ARG A 58 2.40 7.97 11.43
N ASN A 59 3.58 7.58 11.91
CA ASN A 59 3.82 7.08 13.27
C ASN A 59 2.96 5.87 13.65
N LEU A 60 2.79 4.94 12.69
CA LEU A 60 2.01 3.74 12.93
C LEU A 60 2.74 2.78 13.88
N PHE A 61 2.02 1.83 14.44
CA PHE A 61 2.58 0.86 15.38
C PHE A 61 2.03 -0.54 15.15
N PHE A 62 2.80 -1.58 15.52
CA PHE A 62 2.25 -2.92 15.58
C PHE A 62 1.32 -3.06 16.78
N ARG A 63 0.06 -3.40 16.53
CA ARG A 63 -0.83 -3.93 17.55
C ARG A 63 -0.31 -5.30 18.03
N LYS A 64 -0.53 -5.63 19.31
CA LYS A 64 -0.20 -6.95 19.88
C LYS A 64 -1.26 -7.98 19.47
N ASP A 65 -1.30 -8.28 18.19
CA ASP A 65 -2.29 -9.16 17.56
C ASP A 65 -1.59 -9.97 16.44
N PRO A 66 -1.87 -11.28 16.29
CA PRO A 66 -1.29 -12.11 15.24
C PRO A 66 -1.48 -11.55 13.81
N ASP A 67 -2.58 -10.83 13.56
CA ASP A 67 -2.93 -10.31 12.23
C ASP A 67 -2.46 -8.86 12.01
N SER A 68 -1.66 -8.32 12.93
CA SER A 68 -1.11 -6.96 12.86
C SER A 68 -0.22 -6.77 11.64
N ARG A 69 -0.64 -5.92 10.69
CA ARG A 69 0.10 -5.64 9.45
C ARG A 69 1.01 -4.42 9.55
N GLY A 70 0.59 -3.37 10.26
CA GLY A 70 1.41 -2.17 10.44
C GLY A 70 1.56 -1.32 9.17
N ASN A 71 0.58 -1.36 8.27
CA ASN A 71 0.70 -0.78 6.93
C ASN A 71 0.27 0.69 6.90
N GLY A 72 0.99 1.50 6.13
CA GLY A 72 0.58 2.87 5.79
C GLY A 72 -0.72 2.88 5.00
N ILE A 73 -0.68 2.29 3.82
CA ILE A 73 -1.83 2.11 2.92
C ILE A 73 -1.86 0.66 2.46
N SER A 74 -3.01 -0.01 2.52
CA SER A 74 -3.23 -1.33 1.92
C SER A 74 -4.39 -1.25 0.93
N ILE A 75 -4.18 -1.71 -0.29
CA ILE A 75 -5.15 -1.58 -1.38
C ILE A 75 -5.27 -2.89 -2.18
N GLU A 76 -6.44 -3.08 -2.77
CA GLU A 76 -6.72 -4.14 -3.73
C GLU A 76 -7.33 -3.53 -5.02
N ALA A 77 -8.38 -4.13 -5.58
CA ALA A 77 -8.75 -3.96 -6.98
C ALA A 77 -9.23 -2.56 -7.39
N ASP A 78 -8.95 -2.24 -8.66
CA ASP A 78 -9.40 -1.06 -9.40
C ASP A 78 -9.08 0.25 -8.66
N THR A 79 -7.85 0.40 -8.17
CA THR A 79 -7.48 1.49 -7.25
C THR A 79 -6.32 2.34 -7.76
N VAL A 80 -6.48 3.67 -7.66
CA VAL A 80 -5.39 4.64 -7.84
C VAL A 80 -4.91 5.12 -6.46
N VAL A 81 -3.60 5.05 -6.22
CA VAL A 81 -2.93 5.56 -5.02
C VAL A 81 -1.89 6.60 -5.43
N SER A 82 -2.16 7.87 -5.17
CA SER A 82 -1.28 8.95 -5.63
C SER A 82 -1.07 10.11 -4.66
N GLY A 83 0.10 10.75 -4.73
CA GLY A 83 0.37 11.96 -3.96
C GLY A 83 0.30 11.80 -2.44
N ASN A 84 0.43 10.57 -1.91
CA ASN A 84 0.39 10.33 -0.48
C ASN A 84 1.79 10.48 0.14
N VAL A 85 1.83 10.93 1.39
CA VAL A 85 3.04 11.01 2.22
C VAL A 85 2.91 10.03 3.37
N ILE A 86 3.82 9.06 3.43
CA ILE A 86 3.79 7.96 4.40
C ILE A 86 5.12 7.93 5.15
N GLU A 87 5.09 8.05 6.47
CA GLU A 87 6.30 8.04 7.29
C GLU A 87 6.17 7.11 8.51
N ASN A 88 7.21 6.33 8.80
CA ASN A 88 7.29 5.47 9.98
C ASN A 88 6.15 4.42 10.03
N ALA A 89 5.87 3.77 8.90
CA ALA A 89 5.02 2.58 8.86
C ALA A 89 5.86 1.34 9.29
N PRO A 90 5.52 0.62 10.37
CA PRO A 90 6.37 -0.46 10.85
C PRO A 90 6.30 -1.72 9.96
N GLY A 91 5.26 -1.87 9.14
CA GLY A 91 5.15 -2.88 8.08
C GLY A 91 5.44 -2.29 6.70
N PHE A 92 4.45 -2.31 5.80
CA PHE A 92 4.58 -1.72 4.47
C PHE A 92 4.26 -0.22 4.48
N GLY A 93 4.97 0.58 3.69
CA GLY A 93 4.49 1.90 3.32
C GLY A 93 3.18 1.78 2.55
N ILE A 94 3.21 1.06 1.42
CA ILE A 94 2.04 0.67 0.63
C ILE A 94 2.06 -0.85 0.39
N ALA A 95 0.96 -1.54 0.68
CA ALA A 95 0.75 -2.94 0.33
C ALA A 95 -0.27 -3.04 -0.80
N ILE A 96 0.11 -3.71 -1.89
CA ILE A 96 -0.66 -3.83 -3.13
C ILE A 96 -1.08 -5.29 -3.32
N GLY A 97 -2.36 -5.54 -3.06
CA GLY A 97 -2.99 -6.84 -3.16
C GLY A 97 -2.59 -7.86 -2.10
N TRP A 98 -3.42 -8.89 -1.96
CA TRP A 98 -3.16 -10.03 -1.07
C TRP A 98 -3.34 -11.35 -1.80
N VAL A 99 -2.24 -12.06 -2.06
CA VAL A 99 -2.24 -13.30 -2.87
C VAL A 99 -2.91 -13.01 -4.22
N SER A 100 -4.04 -13.65 -4.56
CA SER A 100 -4.73 -13.45 -5.84
C SER A 100 -5.53 -12.14 -5.91
N TYR A 101 -5.70 -11.42 -4.80
CA TYR A 101 -6.55 -10.24 -4.71
C TYR A 101 -5.81 -8.95 -5.09
N LEU A 102 -5.46 -8.88 -6.38
CA LEU A 102 -4.93 -7.69 -7.03
C LEU A 102 -5.59 -7.61 -8.40
N ARG A 103 -6.10 -6.44 -8.79
CA ARG A 103 -6.57 -6.17 -10.16
C ARG A 103 -6.42 -4.69 -10.45
N ASP A 104 -5.70 -4.36 -11.51
CA ASP A 104 -5.63 -3.01 -12.08
C ASP A 104 -5.38 -1.88 -11.07
N VAL A 105 -4.20 -1.90 -10.46
CA VAL A 105 -3.77 -0.89 -9.49
C VAL A 105 -2.72 0.03 -10.08
N SER A 106 -2.83 1.34 -9.81
CA SER A 106 -1.78 2.32 -10.10
C SER A 106 -1.31 2.99 -8.82
N VAL A 107 0.01 2.94 -8.55
CA VAL A 107 0.67 3.59 -7.40
C VAL A 107 1.73 4.54 -7.89
N THR A 108 1.44 5.84 -7.82
CA THR A 108 2.25 6.89 -8.44
C THR A 108 2.48 8.11 -7.56
N ASP A 109 3.65 8.76 -7.67
CA ASP A 109 3.94 10.04 -7.00
C ASP A 109 3.71 10.01 -5.48
N ASN A 110 4.04 8.88 -4.81
CA ASN A 110 3.98 8.78 -3.36
C ASN A 110 5.37 9.00 -2.75
N LEU A 111 5.41 9.66 -1.59
CA LEU A 111 6.62 9.81 -0.78
C LEU A 111 6.53 8.87 0.42
N ILE A 112 7.45 7.90 0.50
CA ILE A 112 7.50 6.90 1.56
C ILE A 112 8.83 7.01 2.30
N ARG A 113 8.77 7.09 3.63
CA ARG A 113 9.94 7.22 4.49
C ARG A 113 9.89 6.25 5.67
N ASN A 114 11.02 5.59 5.93
CA ASN A 114 11.25 4.75 7.11
C ASN A 114 10.19 3.64 7.30
N ALA A 115 9.71 3.04 6.20
CA ALA A 115 8.90 1.83 6.26
C ALA A 115 9.79 0.58 6.50
N HIS A 116 9.23 -0.57 6.90
CA HIS A 116 10.03 -1.80 6.83
C HIS A 116 10.26 -2.20 5.38
N ILE A 117 9.18 -2.30 4.59
CA ILE A 117 9.21 -2.40 3.13
C ILE A 117 8.50 -1.17 2.57
N GLY A 118 9.07 -0.50 1.57
CA GLY A 118 8.45 0.69 0.98
C GLY A 118 7.10 0.37 0.33
N ILE A 119 7.13 -0.41 -0.74
CA ILE A 119 5.97 -0.92 -1.47
C ILE A 119 6.09 -2.44 -1.60
N GLY A 120 5.13 -3.18 -1.06
CA GLY A 120 5.00 -4.62 -1.29
C GLY A 120 3.89 -4.89 -2.30
N VAL A 121 4.13 -5.72 -3.29
CA VAL A 121 3.14 -6.05 -4.33
C VAL A 121 3.01 -7.55 -4.56
N SER A 122 1.77 -8.05 -4.61
CA SER A 122 1.52 -9.46 -4.91
C SER A 122 1.93 -9.82 -6.34
N THR A 123 2.59 -10.97 -6.46
CA THR A 123 2.97 -11.57 -7.76
C THR A 123 2.34 -12.95 -7.96
N ASP A 124 1.21 -13.21 -7.30
CA ASP A 124 0.47 -14.45 -7.51
C ASP A 124 0.13 -14.62 -9.01
N PRO A 125 0.30 -15.81 -9.61
CA PRO A 125 0.00 -16.00 -11.03
C PRO A 125 -1.45 -15.67 -11.43
N SER A 126 -2.38 -15.74 -10.49
CA SER A 126 -3.80 -15.39 -10.69
C SER A 126 -4.14 -13.93 -10.39
N ALA A 127 -3.20 -13.16 -9.84
CA ALA A 127 -3.35 -11.73 -9.65
C ALA A 127 -3.35 -10.97 -10.99
N GLY A 128 -4.11 -9.88 -11.02
CA GLY A 128 -4.07 -8.87 -12.08
C GLY A 128 -2.85 -7.95 -11.95
N THR A 129 -2.92 -6.81 -12.64
CA THR A 129 -1.75 -5.97 -12.90
C THR A 129 -1.58 -4.83 -11.90
N ALA A 130 -0.32 -4.48 -11.61
CA ALA A 130 0.04 -3.26 -10.89
C ALA A 130 1.05 -2.43 -11.68
N LEU A 131 0.80 -1.12 -11.75
CA LEU A 131 1.75 -0.10 -12.18
C LEU A 131 2.30 0.62 -10.95
N ILE A 132 3.62 0.61 -10.79
CA ILE A 132 4.32 1.27 -9.67
C ILE A 132 5.40 2.17 -10.27
N THR A 133 5.16 3.47 -10.29
CA THR A 133 6.09 4.42 -10.94
C THR A 133 6.14 5.77 -10.25
N ASP A 134 7.24 6.50 -10.44
CA ASP A 134 7.44 7.86 -9.92
C ASP A 134 7.30 8.00 -8.39
N ASN A 135 7.49 6.93 -7.62
CA ASN A 135 7.48 7.00 -6.16
C ASN A 135 8.89 7.33 -5.63
N LEU A 136 8.95 8.13 -4.56
CA LEU A 136 10.18 8.42 -3.83
C LEU A 136 10.19 7.67 -2.49
N ILE A 137 11.09 6.72 -2.36
CA ILE A 137 11.15 5.80 -1.23
C ILE A 137 12.51 5.93 -0.55
N THR A 138 12.53 6.17 0.76
CA THR A 138 13.79 6.31 1.50
C THR A 138 13.79 5.63 2.86
N GLY A 139 14.93 5.04 3.23
CA GLY A 139 15.13 4.45 4.56
C GLY A 139 14.30 3.18 4.81
N SER A 140 13.81 2.52 3.76
CA SER A 140 13.18 1.20 3.86
C SER A 140 14.21 0.14 4.28
N LYS A 141 13.84 -0.75 5.20
CA LYS A 141 14.77 -1.71 5.81
C LYS A 141 14.95 -2.99 5.00
N ASP A 142 13.89 -3.49 4.35
CA ASP A 142 13.87 -4.73 3.57
C ASP A 142 13.44 -4.47 2.12
N GLY A 143 13.98 -3.39 1.55
CA GLY A 143 13.79 -3.00 0.15
C GLY A 143 12.68 -1.96 -0.06
N ALA A 144 12.90 -1.14 -1.08
CA ALA A 144 12.01 -0.08 -1.48
C ALA A 144 10.78 -0.64 -2.20
N ILE A 145 10.93 -1.58 -3.13
CA ILE A 145 9.82 -2.24 -3.82
C ILE A 145 10.07 -3.74 -3.84
N ARG A 146 9.16 -4.54 -3.25
CA ARG A 146 9.32 -6.00 -3.18
C ARG A 146 8.13 -6.71 -3.81
N ALA A 147 8.45 -7.74 -4.62
CA ALA A 147 7.49 -8.77 -4.96
C ALA A 147 7.16 -9.60 -3.71
N MET A 148 5.89 -9.97 -3.56
CA MET A 148 5.36 -10.62 -2.38
C MET A 148 4.64 -11.92 -2.73
N ASN A 149 4.89 -12.96 -1.93
CA ASN A 149 4.08 -14.18 -1.85
C ASN A 149 3.41 -14.24 -0.48
N GLY A 150 2.15 -13.77 -0.41
CA GLY A 150 1.50 -13.49 0.86
C GLY A 150 2.33 -12.49 1.68
N PRO A 151 2.70 -12.79 2.94
CA PRO A 151 3.52 -11.90 3.76
C PRO A 151 5.03 -11.96 3.43
N THR A 152 5.47 -12.88 2.57
CA THR A 152 6.89 -13.17 2.37
C THR A 152 7.43 -12.42 1.15
N PRO A 153 8.46 -11.55 1.30
CA PRO A 153 9.10 -10.93 0.15
C PRO A 153 9.91 -11.97 -0.62
N ILE A 154 9.87 -11.89 -1.95
CA ILE A 154 10.60 -12.79 -2.84
C ILE A 154 11.46 -12.00 -3.83
N GLY A 155 12.58 -12.59 -4.21
CA GLY A 155 13.50 -11.97 -5.17
C GLY A 155 14.15 -10.67 -4.66
N PRO A 156 14.77 -9.90 -5.58
CA PRO A 156 15.48 -8.67 -5.26
C PRO A 156 14.53 -7.47 -5.01
N ASP A 157 15.12 -6.32 -4.69
CA ASP A 157 14.42 -5.04 -4.69
C ASP A 157 14.17 -4.55 -6.13
N LEU A 158 12.89 -4.41 -6.48
CA LEU A 158 12.42 -3.99 -7.81
C LEU A 158 12.60 -2.49 -8.08
N ALA A 159 13.01 -1.70 -7.08
CA ALA A 159 13.46 -0.33 -7.35
C ALA A 159 14.86 -0.29 -7.99
N HIS A 160 15.64 -1.37 -7.86
CA HIS A 160 17.01 -1.47 -8.37
C HIS A 160 17.20 -2.57 -9.41
N ALA A 161 16.33 -3.58 -9.43
CA ALA A 161 16.32 -4.67 -10.39
C ALA A 161 15.10 -4.61 -11.33
N SER A 162 15.23 -5.23 -12.51
CA SER A 162 14.12 -5.35 -13.46
C SER A 162 12.97 -6.19 -12.88
N ALA A 163 11.74 -5.74 -13.11
CA ALA A 163 10.52 -6.46 -12.75
C ALA A 163 10.04 -7.46 -13.83
N GLU A 164 10.76 -7.62 -14.95
CA GLU A 164 10.36 -8.48 -16.08
C GLU A 164 10.13 -9.96 -15.71
N ALA A 165 10.72 -10.44 -14.61
CA ALA A 165 10.45 -11.76 -14.08
C ALA A 165 9.00 -11.94 -13.59
N TYR A 166 8.28 -10.84 -13.33
CA TYR A 166 6.92 -10.80 -12.80
C TYR A 166 5.98 -10.22 -13.86
N ARG A 167 5.29 -11.12 -14.58
CA ARG A 167 4.44 -10.78 -15.73
C ARG A 167 3.34 -9.75 -15.45
N ASN A 168 2.92 -9.63 -14.19
CA ASN A 168 1.82 -8.77 -13.77
C ASN A 168 2.28 -7.40 -13.25
N LEU A 169 3.58 -7.11 -13.26
CA LEU A 169 4.13 -5.88 -12.70
C LEU A 169 4.77 -5.00 -13.78
N ALA A 170 4.48 -3.71 -13.71
CA ALA A 170 5.26 -2.67 -14.38
C ALA A 170 5.87 -1.76 -13.29
N VAL A 171 7.19 -1.82 -13.14
CA VAL A 171 7.93 -1.05 -12.12
C VAL A 171 9.03 -0.25 -12.81
N TYR A 172 8.94 1.07 -12.78
CA TYR A 172 9.93 1.96 -13.41
C TYR A 172 9.88 3.38 -12.82
N SER A 173 10.94 4.16 -13.04
CA SER A 173 11.06 5.58 -12.60
C SER A 173 10.90 5.84 -11.09
N ASN A 174 10.92 4.81 -10.24
CA ASN A 174 10.95 4.99 -8.79
C ASN A 174 12.36 5.37 -8.33
N ILE A 175 12.46 6.24 -7.32
CA ILE A 175 13.72 6.62 -6.70
C ILE A 175 13.79 5.99 -5.31
N ALA A 176 14.77 5.13 -5.10
CA ALA A 176 15.05 4.48 -3.81
C ALA A 176 16.40 4.93 -3.24
N ARG A 177 16.45 5.31 -1.95
CA ARG A 177 17.69 5.69 -1.22
C ARG A 177 17.74 5.21 0.22
#